data_AF-A0A357SYF2-F1
#
_entry.id   AF-A0A357SYF2-F1
#
_cell.length_a   1.000
_cell.length_b   1.000
_cell.length_c   1.000
_cell.angle_alpha   90.00
_cell.angle_beta   90.00
_cell.angle_gamma   90.00
#
_symmetry.space_group_name_H-M   'P 1'
#
loop_
_entity.id
_entity.type
_entity.pdbx_description
1 polymer ?
#
loop_
_entity_poly.entity_id
_entity_poly.type
_entity_poly.pdbx_seq_one_letter_code
_entity_poly.pdbx_strand_id
1 'polypeptide(L)'
;MNPWRNFKGDLWREKIDLSDFIRHNYHPFYEKPDFLSGPSSRTKRLWEKCQQLMEEERKAGGVLEVDTSRVAGVTAWSPGYIDKDNEVIVGLQTDKPLKRLVNPWGGWRMVE
;
A
#
# COMPACT_ATOMS: atom_id res chain seq x y z
N MET A 1 6.84 -14.23 -21.02
CA MET A 1 6.42 -12.82 -21.14
C MET A 1 7.67 -11.97 -21.02
N ASN A 2 7.92 -11.01 -21.92
CA ASN A 2 9.05 -10.09 -21.78
C ASN A 2 8.54 -8.84 -21.04
N PRO A 3 8.88 -8.64 -19.75
CA PRO A 3 8.38 -7.51 -18.97
C PRO A 3 8.89 -6.15 -19.47
N TRP A 4 9.89 -6.15 -20.36
CA TRP A 4 10.54 -4.95 -20.89
C TRP A 4 10.27 -4.69 -22.37
N ARG A 5 9.26 -5.36 -22.93
CA ARG A 5 8.85 -5.19 -24.32
C ARG A 5 8.49 -3.72 -24.56
N ASN A 6 9.07 -3.14 -25.61
CA ASN A 6 8.86 -1.76 -26.06
C ASN A 6 9.38 -0.64 -25.12
N PHE A 7 9.99 -0.96 -23.97
CA PHE A 7 10.70 0.06 -23.19
C PHE A 7 12.03 0.44 -23.88
N LYS A 8 12.33 1.73 -23.91
CA LYS A 8 13.53 2.34 -24.47
C LYS A 8 14.62 2.50 -23.41
N GLY A 9 15.85 2.76 -23.86
CA GLY A 9 17.03 2.94 -23.02
C GLY A 9 17.77 1.63 -22.77
N ASP A 10 19.08 1.77 -22.60
CA ASP A 10 20.04 0.66 -22.52
C ASP A 10 20.71 0.60 -21.14
N LEU A 11 21.02 1.76 -20.54
CA LEU A 11 21.79 1.82 -19.30
C LEU A 11 21.06 1.19 -18.11
N TRP A 12 19.76 1.44 -17.95
CA TRP A 12 18.94 0.81 -16.91
C TRP A 12 18.81 -0.72 -17.06
N ARG A 13 19.14 -1.27 -18.23
CA ARG A 13 19.15 -2.73 -18.48
C ARG A 13 20.47 -3.36 -18.03
N GLU A 14 21.55 -2.58 -18.01
CA GLU A 14 22.89 -3.03 -17.61
C GLU A 14 23.16 -2.80 -16.11
N LYS A 15 22.53 -1.80 -15.49
CA LYS A 15 22.64 -1.51 -14.05
C LYS A 15 21.33 -0.98 -13.47
N ILE A 16 21.22 -1.00 -12.14
CA ILE A 16 20.08 -0.40 -11.43
C ILE A 16 20.09 1.12 -11.65
N ASP A 17 19.28 1.60 -12.59
CA ASP A 17 19.13 3.03 -12.89
C ASP A 17 17.67 3.38 -13.21
N LEU A 18 16.88 3.61 -12.16
CA LEU A 18 15.48 4.01 -12.29
C LEU A 18 15.32 5.36 -13.00
N SER A 19 16.29 6.27 -12.83
CA SER A 19 16.24 7.60 -13.44
C SER A 19 16.35 7.50 -14.96
N ASP A 20 17.29 6.69 -15.46
CA ASP A 20 17.44 6.41 -16.89
C ASP A 20 16.20 5.76 -17.50
N PHE A 21 15.62 4.76 -16.80
CA PHE A 21 14.37 4.12 -17.23
C PHE A 21 13.24 5.14 -17.37
N ILE A 22 13.00 5.97 -16.34
CA ILE A 22 11.89 6.94 -16.36
C ILE A 22 12.08 7.93 -17.50
N ARG A 23 13.27 8.55 -17.63
CA ARG A 23 13.55 9.56 -18.67
C ARG A 23 13.27 9.07 -20.09
N HIS A 24 13.57 7.80 -20.37
CA HIS A 24 13.38 7.22 -21.71
C HIS A 24 11.95 6.73 -22.00
N ASN A 25 11.11 6.55 -20.96
CA ASN A 25 9.85 5.82 -21.10
C ASN A 25 8.60 6.58 -20.62
N TYR A 26 8.76 7.66 -19.86
CA TYR A 26 7.61 8.49 -19.48
C TYR A 26 7.09 9.30 -20.67
N HIS A 27 5.79 9.57 -20.66
CA HIS A 27 5.14 10.47 -21.60
C HIS A 27 4.69 11.70 -20.81
N PRO A 28 5.34 12.87 -21.00
CA PRO A 28 4.88 14.10 -20.38
C PRO A 28 3.42 14.37 -20.76
N PHE A 29 2.62 14.82 -19.80
CA PHE A 29 1.23 15.18 -20.01
C PHE A 29 1.02 16.63 -19.59
N TYR A 30 0.57 17.47 -20.52
CA TYR A 30 0.38 18.91 -20.33
C TYR A 30 -1.05 19.38 -20.58
N GLU A 31 -1.97 18.44 -20.83
CA GLU A 31 -3.36 18.73 -21.20
C GLU A 31 -4.27 18.77 -19.97
N LYS A 32 -5.56 19.04 -20.22
CA LYS A 32 -6.59 19.07 -19.18
C LYS A 32 -6.93 17.65 -18.71
N PRO A 33 -7.35 17.47 -17.44
CA PRO A 33 -7.64 16.16 -16.86
C PRO A 33 -9.00 15.58 -17.31
N ASP A 34 -9.51 15.93 -18.48
CA ASP A 34 -10.84 15.52 -18.96
C ASP A 34 -10.95 14.00 -19.19
N PHE A 35 -9.81 13.30 -19.29
CA PHE A 35 -9.71 11.84 -19.39
C PHE A 35 -9.89 11.11 -18.04
N LEU A 36 -9.93 11.82 -16.91
CA LEU A 36 -10.05 11.20 -15.59
C LEU A 36 -11.38 10.44 -15.46
N SER A 37 -11.29 9.23 -14.93
CA SER A 37 -12.45 8.40 -14.62
C SER A 37 -12.76 8.42 -13.13
N GLY A 38 -14.05 8.37 -12.79
CA GLY A 38 -14.49 8.25 -11.41
C GLY A 38 -14.17 6.89 -10.77
N PRO A 39 -14.40 6.74 -9.45
CA PRO A 39 -14.11 5.51 -8.74
C PRO A 39 -15.03 4.37 -9.19
N SER A 40 -14.44 3.17 -9.31
CA SER A 40 -15.19 1.95 -9.60
C SER A 40 -16.12 1.55 -8.43
N SER A 41 -17.08 0.67 -8.68
CA SER A 41 -17.93 0.09 -7.63
C SER A 41 -17.13 -0.66 -6.56
N ARG A 42 -16.09 -1.40 -6.99
CA ARG A 42 -15.14 -2.08 -6.09
C ARG A 42 -14.43 -1.09 -5.16
N THR A 43 -13.94 0.02 -5.74
CA THR A 43 -13.27 1.10 -4.99
C THR A 43 -14.21 1.73 -3.95
N LYS A 44 -15.46 2.04 -4.33
CA LYS A 44 -16.45 2.61 -3.40
C LYS A 44 -16.73 1.67 -2.22
N ARG A 45 -16.99 0.38 -2.50
CA ARG A 45 -17.24 -0.63 -1.47
C ARG A 45 -16.05 -0.82 -0.53
N LEU A 46 -14.83 -0.89 -1.07
CA LEU A 46 -13.62 -1.00 -0.27
C LEU A 46 -13.46 0.23 0.64
N TRP A 47 -13.69 1.42 0.09
CA TRP A 47 -13.56 2.67 0.83
C TRP A 47 -14.61 2.82 1.92
N GLU A 48 -15.86 2.41 1.68
CA GLU A 48 -16.92 2.36 2.69
C GLU A 48 -16.53 1.48 3.89
N LYS A 49 -15.92 0.31 3.64
CA LYS A 49 -15.39 -0.56 4.70
C LYS A 49 -14.26 0.12 5.48
N CYS A 50 -13.32 0.78 4.80
CA CYS A 50 -12.28 1.55 5.48
C CYS A 50 -12.87 2.64 6.38
N GLN A 51 -13.86 3.39 5.89
CA GLN A 51 -14.52 4.44 6.68
C GLN A 51 -15.22 3.89 7.92
N GLN A 52 -15.88 2.73 7.82
CA GLN A 52 -16.49 2.05 8.96
C GLN A 52 -15.44 1.66 10.02
N LEU A 53 -14.32 1.09 9.59
CA LEU A 53 -13.21 0.74 10.49
C LEU A 53 -12.57 1.98 11.15
N MET A 54 -12.44 3.10 10.41
CA MET A 54 -11.96 4.36 10.96
C MET A 54 -12.94 4.96 11.99
N GLU A 55 -14.24 4.80 11.75
CA GLU A 55 -15.27 5.19 12.73
C GLU A 55 -15.18 4.34 14.00
N GLU A 56 -14.95 3.04 13.87
CA GLU A 56 -14.71 2.12 14.99
C GLU A 56 -13.44 2.50 15.75
N GLU A 57 -12.32 2.76 15.04
CA GLU A 57 -11.07 3.21 15.66
C GLU A 57 -11.27 4.50 16.45
N ARG A 58 -12.00 5.47 15.88
CA ARG A 58 -12.33 6.74 16.56
C ARG A 58 -13.15 6.50 17.83
N LYS A 59 -14.17 5.63 17.77
CA LYS A 59 -14.99 5.25 18.94
C LYS A 59 -14.17 4.51 20.00
N ALA A 60 -13.14 3.77 19.60
CA ALA A 60 -12.23 3.04 20.48
C ALA A 60 -11.14 3.94 21.12
N GLY A 61 -11.21 5.27 20.95
CA GLY A 61 -10.22 6.20 21.51
C GLY A 61 -8.98 6.37 20.64
N GLY A 62 -9.07 6.01 19.35
CA GLY A 62 -8.03 6.26 18.36
C GLY A 62 -7.10 5.08 18.08
N VAL A 63 -7.38 3.89 18.61
CA VAL A 63 -6.67 2.64 18.29
C VAL A 63 -7.65 1.48 18.25
N LEU A 64 -7.70 0.75 17.13
CA LEU A 64 -8.61 -0.38 16.98
C LEU A 64 -8.04 -1.67 17.59
N GLU A 65 -6.80 -2.00 17.26
CA GLU A 65 -6.10 -3.18 17.77
C GLU A 65 -4.58 -2.93 17.73
N VAL A 66 -3.84 -3.48 18.69
CA VAL A 66 -2.37 -3.52 18.69
C VAL A 66 -1.93 -4.97 18.86
N ASP A 67 -1.03 -5.44 18.00
CA ASP A 67 -0.41 -6.76 18.18
C ASP A 67 0.75 -6.67 19.18
N THR A 68 0.52 -7.16 20.39
CA THR A 68 1.56 -7.24 21.44
C THR A 68 2.27 -8.60 21.47
N SER A 69 1.86 -9.54 20.61
CA SER A 69 2.40 -10.91 20.60
C SER A 69 3.58 -11.09 19.63
N ARG A 70 3.82 -10.11 18.75
CA ARG A 70 4.82 -10.15 17.68
C ARG A 70 5.55 -8.82 17.56
N VAL A 71 6.80 -8.87 17.12
CA VAL A 71 7.63 -7.69 16.84
C VAL A 71 7.68 -7.41 15.34
N ALA A 72 7.91 -6.14 14.98
CA ALA A 72 8.03 -5.70 13.60
C ALA A 72 9.08 -6.51 12.82
N GLY A 73 8.65 -7.09 11.69
CA GLY A 73 9.48 -7.82 10.75
C GLY A 73 8.77 -7.99 9.41
N VAL A 74 9.54 -8.17 8.33
CA VAL A 74 9.00 -8.22 6.95
C VAL A 74 8.00 -9.37 6.74
N THR A 75 8.19 -10.49 7.43
CA THR A 75 7.36 -11.71 7.31
C THR A 75 6.59 -12.05 8.60
N ALA A 76 6.47 -11.10 9.52
CA ALA A 76 5.95 -11.36 10.87
C ALA A 76 4.43 -11.58 10.92
N TRP A 77 3.68 -11.12 9.90
CA TRP A 77 2.23 -11.34 9.78
C TRP A 77 1.88 -12.11 8.51
N SER A 78 0.77 -12.83 8.60
CA SER A 78 0.11 -13.41 7.42
C SER A 78 -0.55 -12.30 6.58
N PRO A 79 -0.89 -12.55 5.31
CA PRO A 79 -1.60 -11.59 4.48
C PRO A 79 -2.91 -11.12 5.13
N GLY A 80 -3.06 -9.80 5.27
CA GLY A 80 -4.32 -9.16 5.65
C GLY A 80 -5.05 -8.57 4.44
N TYR A 81 -6.37 -8.42 4.58
CA TYR A 81 -7.26 -7.88 3.54
C TYR A 81 -8.34 -7.00 4.17
N ILE A 82 -8.79 -5.98 3.43
CA ILE A 82 -9.99 -5.22 3.80
C ILE A 82 -11.22 -5.93 3.23
N ASP A 83 -11.11 -6.34 1.96
CA ASP A 83 -12.13 -7.07 1.22
C ASP A 83 -11.47 -7.72 0.00
N LYS A 84 -10.96 -8.93 0.21
CA LYS A 84 -10.09 -9.64 -0.74
C LYS A 84 -10.64 -9.71 -2.16
N ASP A 85 -11.96 -9.87 -2.31
CA ASP A 85 -12.61 -9.99 -3.62
C ASP A 85 -12.70 -8.64 -4.35
N ASN A 86 -12.70 -7.53 -3.61
CA ASN A 86 -12.78 -6.19 -4.16
C ASN A 86 -11.41 -5.53 -4.38
N GLU A 87 -10.33 -6.04 -3.81
CA GLU A 87 -8.97 -5.50 -3.92
C GLU A 87 -8.30 -5.81 -5.27
N VAL A 88 -7.72 -4.80 -5.92
CA VAL A 88 -6.88 -4.96 -7.12
C VAL A 88 -5.40 -4.95 -6.74
N ILE A 89 -5.04 -4.08 -5.80
CA ILE A 89 -3.74 -3.99 -5.16
C ILE A 89 -3.95 -4.38 -3.70
N VAL A 90 -3.08 -5.25 -3.19
CA VAL A 90 -3.18 -5.84 -1.85
C VAL A 90 -1.96 -5.49 -1.02
N GLY A 91 -2.10 -5.60 0.29
CA GLY A 91 -1.01 -5.44 1.25
C GLY A 91 -1.42 -4.57 2.43
N LEU A 92 -1.29 -5.14 3.63
CA LEU A 92 -1.46 -4.43 4.90
C LEU A 92 -0.21 -4.66 5.77
N GLN A 93 -0.02 -3.78 6.75
CA GLN A 93 1.12 -3.87 7.68
C GLN A 93 1.02 -5.11 8.59
N THR A 94 -0.20 -5.54 8.90
CA THR A 94 -0.50 -6.71 9.73
C THR A 94 -1.55 -7.59 9.03
N ASP A 95 -2.04 -8.60 9.74
CA ASP A 95 -3.06 -9.54 9.27
C ASP A 95 -4.48 -8.94 9.20
N LYS A 96 -4.68 -7.70 9.68
CA LYS A 96 -5.98 -7.03 9.70
C LYS A 96 -5.86 -5.53 9.35
N PRO A 97 -6.91 -4.91 8.81
CA PRO A 97 -6.92 -3.46 8.61
C PRO A 97 -6.92 -2.70 9.94
N LEU A 98 -6.18 -1.59 9.98
CA LEU A 98 -6.02 -0.69 11.15
C LEU A 98 -5.47 -1.34 12.44
N LYS A 99 -4.99 -2.59 12.37
CA LYS A 99 -4.25 -3.23 13.46
C LYS A 99 -2.80 -2.77 13.44
N ARG A 100 -2.34 -2.19 14.54
CA ARG A 100 -0.98 -1.66 14.70
C ARG A 100 0.00 -2.77 15.09
N LEU A 101 1.18 -2.73 14.50
CA LEU A 101 2.31 -3.54 14.93
C LEU A 101 3.15 -2.80 15.98
N VAL A 102 3.90 -3.57 16.75
CA VAL A 102 4.90 -3.06 17.70
C VAL A 102 6.28 -3.10 17.06
N ASN A 103 6.98 -1.96 17.00
CA ASN A 103 8.34 -1.86 16.49
C ASN A 103 9.33 -1.50 17.61
N PRO A 104 9.98 -2.50 18.26
CA PRO A 104 10.88 -2.25 19.37
C PRO A 104 12.25 -1.69 18.95
N TRP A 105 12.58 -1.73 17.65
CA TRP A 105 13.90 -1.32 17.14
C TRP A 105 14.16 0.19 17.25
N GLY A 106 13.09 0.99 17.36
CA GLY A 106 13.18 2.43 17.62
C GLY A 106 13.34 2.81 19.11
N GLY A 107 13.12 1.86 20.03
CA GLY A 107 13.24 2.08 21.48
C GLY A 107 12.21 1.30 22.30
N TRP A 108 12.68 0.46 23.21
CA TRP A 108 11.84 -0.40 24.05
C TRP A 108 10.94 0.35 25.04
N ARG A 109 11.36 1.50 25.56
CA ARG A 109 10.57 2.32 26.49
C ARG A 109 9.31 2.93 25.87
N MET A 110 9.22 2.97 24.55
CA MET A 110 8.02 3.44 23.83
C MET A 110 7.01 2.30 23.60
N VAL A 111 7.42 1.06 23.83
CA VAL A 111 6.63 -0.15 23.63
C VAL A 111 6.01 -0.66 24.94
N GLU A 112 6.71 -0.47 26.07
CA GLU A 112 6.19 -0.70 27.43
C GLU A 112 4.94 0.14 27.73
#